data_AF-A0A7S1D7U1-F1
#
_entry.id   AF-A0A7S1D7U1-F1
#
_cell.length_a   1.000
_cell.length_b   1.000
_cell.length_c   1.000
_cell.angle_alpha   90.00
_cell.angle_beta   90.00
_cell.angle_gamma   90.00
#
_symmetry.space_group_name_H-M   'P 1'
#
loop_
_entity.id
_entity.type
_entity.pdbx_description
1 polymer ?
#
loop_
_entity_poly.entity_id
_entity_poly.type
_entity_poly.pdbx_seq_one_letter_code
_entity_poly.pdbx_strand_id
1 'polypeptide(L)'
;LYPDQVKEKMYGSLPLHLAAECPTAELDESQRDGFYVSKLVDLFPNAAQIFDGFGRLPLHIAVESGKTWEGVIRKLLARYPSAVLVRDGKHYLFPVLLAASGTQHKSTKEHINCILELLRADPSPVKATQ
;
A
#
# COMPACT_ATOMS: atom_id res chain seq x y z
N LEU A 1 -20.54 3.70 -5.78
CA LEU A 1 -19.85 2.45 -5.41
C LEU A 1 -20.76 1.72 -4.46
N TYR A 2 -21.44 0.68 -4.94
CA TYR A 2 -22.29 -0.17 -4.12
C TYR A 2 -21.42 -1.11 -3.27
N PRO A 3 -21.81 -1.46 -2.03
CA PRO A 3 -20.98 -2.25 -1.11
C PRO A 3 -20.61 -3.65 -1.62
N ASP A 4 -21.40 -4.20 -2.54
CA ASP A 4 -21.14 -5.55 -3.07
C ASP A 4 -20.05 -5.53 -4.13
N GLN A 5 -19.95 -4.45 -4.92
CA GLN A 5 -18.95 -4.30 -5.97
C GLN A 5 -17.53 -4.12 -5.42
N VAL A 6 -17.37 -3.62 -4.18
CA VAL A 6 -16.04 -3.42 -3.59
C VAL A 6 -15.36 -4.73 -3.17
N LYS A 7 -16.11 -5.84 -3.16
CA LYS A 7 -15.62 -7.18 -2.81
C LYS A 7 -15.30 -8.05 -4.03
N GLU A 8 -15.77 -7.64 -5.21
CA GLU A 8 -15.58 -8.41 -6.43
C GLU A 8 -14.13 -8.23 -6.94
N LYS A 9 -13.45 -9.35 -7.20
CA LYS A 9 -12.09 -9.32 -7.74
C LYS A 9 -12.14 -9.16 -9.26
N MET A 10 -11.48 -8.13 -9.78
CA MET A 10 -11.23 -7.95 -11.20
C MET A 10 -9.80 -8.40 -11.50
N TYR A 11 -9.64 -9.41 -12.36
CA TYR A 11 -8.33 -10.04 -12.66
C TYR A 11 -7.55 -10.48 -11.41
N GLY A 12 -8.25 -10.91 -10.36
CA GLY A 12 -7.64 -11.32 -9.08
C GLY A 12 -7.39 -10.16 -8.10
N SER A 13 -7.62 -8.91 -8.50
CA SER A 13 -7.41 -7.71 -7.70
C SER A 13 -8.73 -7.10 -7.24
N LEU A 14 -8.86 -6.79 -5.95
CA LEU A 14 -9.95 -5.94 -5.46
C LEU A 14 -9.80 -4.49 -5.97
N PRO A 15 -10.90 -3.71 -6.05
CA PRO A 15 -10.84 -2.28 -6.37
C PRO A 15 -9.85 -1.49 -5.50
N LEU A 16 -9.64 -1.91 -4.25
CA LEU A 16 -8.65 -1.30 -3.36
C LEU A 16 -7.21 -1.46 -3.85
N HIS A 17 -6.87 -2.61 -4.46
CA HIS A 17 -5.55 -2.84 -5.04
C HIS A 17 -5.32 -1.90 -6.24
N LEU A 18 -6.32 -1.78 -7.11
CA LEU A 18 -6.25 -0.88 -8.27
C LEU A 18 -6.13 0.59 -7.85
N ALA A 19 -6.84 0.99 -6.79
CA ALA A 19 -6.74 2.33 -6.22
C ALA A 19 -5.35 2.61 -5.60
N ALA A 20 -4.74 1.58 -4.99
CA ALA A 20 -3.38 1.63 -4.47
C ALA A 20 -2.33 1.67 -5.58
N GLU A 21 -2.60 1.04 -6.72
CA GLU A 21 -1.70 0.98 -7.88
C GLU A 21 -1.66 2.29 -8.68
N CYS A 22 -2.82 2.93 -8.86
CA CYS A 22 -3.00 4.08 -9.75
C CYS A 22 -1.94 5.18 -9.50
N PRO A 23 -1.07 5.50 -10.46
CA PRO A 23 -0.02 6.50 -10.30
C PRO A 23 -0.62 7.88 -10.01
N THR A 24 -0.06 8.58 -9.05
CA THR A 24 -0.53 9.92 -8.64
C THR A 24 0.22 11.05 -9.34
N ALA A 25 1.26 10.69 -10.12
CA ALA A 25 2.12 11.61 -10.86
C ALA A 25 1.40 12.41 -11.97
N GLU A 26 0.18 12.02 -12.35
CA GLU A 26 -0.58 12.67 -13.44
C GLU A 26 -1.80 13.47 -12.93
N LEU A 27 -2.02 13.54 -11.61
CA LEU A 27 -3.17 14.24 -11.02
C LEU A 27 -2.71 15.52 -10.30
N ASP A 28 -3.50 16.60 -10.42
CA ASP A 28 -3.28 17.85 -9.69
C ASP A 28 -3.04 17.59 -8.19
N GLU A 29 -2.11 18.31 -7.56
CA GLU A 29 -1.75 18.16 -6.12
C GLU A 29 -2.96 18.21 -5.17
N SER A 30 -4.07 18.84 -5.60
CA SER A 30 -5.33 18.93 -4.85
C SER A 30 -6.16 17.63 -4.88
N GLN A 31 -5.85 16.67 -5.77
CA GLN A 31 -6.61 15.45 -6.03
C GLN A 31 -5.94 14.20 -5.44
N ARG A 32 -5.75 14.28 -4.12
CA ARG A 32 -6.07 13.23 -3.15
C ARG A 32 -5.60 11.80 -3.49
N ASP A 33 -4.31 11.54 -3.32
CA ASP A 33 -3.70 10.20 -3.29
C ASP A 33 -4.48 9.17 -2.44
N GLY A 34 -5.28 9.62 -1.46
CA GLY A 34 -6.02 8.76 -0.55
C GLY A 34 -7.54 8.77 -0.63
N PHE A 35 -8.20 9.49 -1.53
CA PHE A 35 -9.68 9.59 -1.48
C PHE A 35 -10.38 8.27 -1.75
N TYR A 36 -10.06 7.65 -2.89
CA TYR A 36 -10.65 6.36 -3.27
C TYR A 36 -10.24 5.25 -2.31
N VAL A 37 -8.96 5.23 -1.89
CA VAL A 37 -8.47 4.30 -0.86
C VAL A 37 -9.29 4.45 0.42
N SER A 38 -9.48 5.67 0.93
CA SER A 38 -10.27 5.91 2.15
C SER A 38 -11.68 5.37 1.99
N LYS A 39 -12.36 5.75 0.90
CA LYS A 39 -13.75 5.36 0.67
C LYS A 39 -13.90 3.84 0.54
N LEU A 40 -12.96 3.17 -0.12
CA LEU A 40 -12.96 1.71 -0.28
C LEU A 40 -12.65 0.99 1.03
N VAL A 41 -11.71 1.52 1.82
CA VAL A 41 -11.40 1.03 3.17
C VAL A 41 -12.57 1.22 4.13
N ASP A 42 -13.28 2.35 4.05
CA ASP A 42 -14.43 2.63 4.91
C ASP A 42 -15.62 1.72 4.58
N LEU A 43 -15.82 1.40 3.29
CA LEU A 43 -16.86 0.48 2.84
C LEU A 43 -16.52 -1.00 3.09
N PHE A 44 -15.24 -1.36 2.99
CA PHE A 44 -14.78 -2.74 3.19
C PHE A 44 -13.41 -2.79 3.89
N PRO A 45 -13.36 -2.63 5.23
CA PRO A 45 -12.11 -2.55 5.99
C PRO A 45 -11.20 -3.78 5.84
N ASN A 46 -11.81 -4.96 5.74
CA ASN A 46 -11.09 -6.23 5.61
C ASN A 46 -10.37 -6.36 4.26
N ALA A 47 -10.66 -5.51 3.27
CA ALA A 47 -9.95 -5.48 1.99
C ALA A 47 -8.44 -5.26 2.15
N ALA A 48 -8.01 -4.56 3.21
CA ALA A 48 -6.59 -4.31 3.49
C ALA A 48 -5.79 -5.60 3.80
N GLN A 49 -6.49 -6.69 4.14
CA GLN A 49 -5.91 -7.99 4.50
C GLN A 49 -5.96 -9.01 3.36
N ILE A 50 -6.65 -8.68 2.26
CA ILE A 50 -6.87 -9.59 1.15
C ILE A 50 -5.73 -9.46 0.16
N PHE A 51 -5.17 -10.59 -0.26
CA PHE A 51 -4.17 -10.63 -1.31
C PHE A 51 -4.81 -10.49 -2.70
N ASP A 52 -4.12 -9.77 -3.58
CA ASP A 52 -4.36 -9.77 -5.02
C ASP A 52 -3.97 -11.12 -5.67
N GLY A 53 -4.12 -11.22 -6.99
CA GLY A 53 -3.72 -12.41 -7.75
C GLY A 53 -2.22 -12.71 -7.75
N PHE A 54 -1.39 -11.75 -7.34
CA PHE A 54 0.06 -11.87 -7.24
C PHE A 54 0.53 -12.13 -5.80
N GLY A 55 -0.39 -12.41 -4.87
CA GLY A 55 -0.03 -12.62 -3.47
C GLY A 55 0.43 -11.33 -2.77
N ARG A 56 -0.02 -10.16 -3.22
CA ARG A 56 0.33 -8.87 -2.62
C ARG A 56 -0.88 -8.26 -1.93
N LEU A 57 -0.66 -7.76 -0.71
CA LEU A 57 -1.60 -6.85 -0.05
C LEU A 57 -1.64 -5.47 -0.74
N PRO A 58 -2.73 -4.70 -0.57
CA PRO A 58 -2.82 -3.32 -1.06
C PRO A 58 -1.68 -2.42 -0.55
N LEU A 59 -1.13 -2.71 0.64
CA LEU A 59 0.01 -1.98 1.20
C LEU A 59 1.26 -2.09 0.32
N HIS A 60 1.59 -3.28 -0.17
CA HIS A 60 2.77 -3.46 -1.02
C HIS A 60 2.64 -2.70 -2.32
N ILE A 61 1.44 -2.74 -2.92
CA ILE A 61 1.13 -2.01 -4.14
C ILE A 61 1.23 -0.51 -3.91
N ALA A 62 0.65 0.00 -2.81
CA ALA A 62 0.73 1.42 -2.46
C ALA A 62 2.19 1.88 -2.27
N VAL A 63 3.03 1.06 -1.64
CA VAL A 63 4.46 1.35 -1.45
C VAL A 63 5.21 1.32 -2.79
N GLU A 64 4.99 0.30 -3.63
CA GLU A 64 5.63 0.17 -4.95
C GLU A 64 5.23 1.32 -5.89
N SER A 65 3.96 1.73 -5.86
CA SER A 65 3.44 2.89 -6.59
C SER A 65 3.83 4.23 -5.96
N GLY A 66 4.52 4.23 -4.82
CA GLY A 66 4.97 5.39 -4.05
C GLY A 66 3.88 6.34 -3.62
N LYS A 67 2.76 5.78 -3.17
CA LYS A 67 1.73 6.53 -2.46
C LYS A 67 2.30 7.13 -1.18
N THR A 68 1.80 8.31 -0.81
CA THR A 68 2.27 9.00 0.39
C THR A 68 1.82 8.31 1.68
N TRP A 69 2.63 8.50 2.74
CA TRP A 69 2.33 7.99 4.07
C TRP A 69 0.97 8.46 4.58
N GLU A 70 0.77 9.78 4.62
CA GLU A 70 -0.46 10.40 5.12
C GLU A 70 -1.68 10.14 4.23
N GLY A 71 -1.47 9.99 2.92
CA GLY A 71 -2.56 9.77 1.98
C GLY A 71 -3.15 8.36 2.09
N VAL A 72 -2.30 7.34 1.98
CA VAL A 72 -2.73 5.96 1.72
C VAL A 72 -2.19 4.99 2.75
N ILE A 73 -0.88 5.00 2.99
CA ILE A 73 -0.20 3.94 3.74
C ILE A 73 -0.71 3.88 5.17
N ARG A 74 -0.80 5.04 5.85
CA ARG A 74 -1.32 5.14 7.22
C ARG A 74 -2.74 4.59 7.32
N LYS A 75 -3.58 4.79 6.30
CA LYS A 75 -4.97 4.30 6.29
C LYS A 75 -5.05 2.79 6.16
N LEU A 76 -4.23 2.20 5.30
CA LEU A 76 -4.14 0.75 5.14
C LEU A 76 -3.62 0.09 6.43
N LEU A 77 -2.58 0.65 7.04
CA LEU A 77 -2.04 0.16 8.30
C LEU A 77 -3.01 0.32 9.47
N ALA A 78 -3.81 1.39 9.50
CA ALA A 78 -4.86 1.56 10.50
C ALA A 78 -5.97 0.49 10.41
N ARG A 79 -6.04 -0.29 9.33
CA ARG A 79 -6.95 -1.45 9.21
C ARG A 79 -6.25 -2.78 9.42
N TYR A 80 -4.98 -2.87 9.00
CA TYR A 80 -4.18 -4.07 9.15
C TYR A 80 -2.72 -3.73 9.50
N PRO A 81 -2.40 -3.52 10.79
CA PRO A 81 -1.06 -3.15 11.22
C PRO A 81 -0.02 -4.23 10.91
N SER A 82 -0.39 -5.51 11.04
CA SER A 82 0.50 -6.65 10.78
C SER A 82 0.97 -6.76 9.33
N ALA A 83 0.38 -5.99 8.40
CA ALA A 83 0.83 -5.91 7.01
C ALA A 83 2.30 -5.52 6.87
N VAL A 84 2.88 -4.77 7.82
CA VAL A 84 4.32 -4.41 7.82
C VAL A 84 5.25 -5.62 7.93
N LEU A 85 4.73 -6.75 8.43
CA LEU A 85 5.44 -8.02 8.62
C LEU A 85 5.06 -9.08 7.59
N VAL A 86 4.30 -8.71 6.56
CA VAL A 86 3.95 -9.62 5.47
C VAL A 86 4.92 -9.38 4.33
N ARG A 87 5.38 -10.45 3.69
CA ARG A 87 6.17 -10.34 2.45
C ARG A 87 5.24 -10.28 1.26
N ASP A 88 5.58 -9.45 0.29
CA ASP A 88 4.83 -9.40 -0.97
C ASP A 88 5.10 -10.66 -1.82
N GLY A 89 4.12 -11.09 -2.62
CA GLY A 89 4.27 -12.29 -3.45
C GLY A 89 5.08 -12.12 -4.74
N LYS A 90 5.51 -10.89 -5.10
CA LYS A 90 6.27 -10.58 -6.32
C LYS A 90 7.78 -10.57 -6.06
N HIS A 91 8.23 -9.85 -5.03
CA HIS A 91 9.64 -9.70 -4.69
C HIS A 91 10.03 -10.44 -3.41
N TYR A 92 9.05 -10.97 -2.66
CA TYR A 92 9.26 -11.60 -1.35
C TYR A 92 9.86 -10.65 -0.32
N LEU A 93 9.57 -9.35 -0.44
CA LEU A 93 10.07 -8.30 0.43
C LEU A 93 8.99 -7.82 1.40
N PHE A 94 9.42 -7.42 2.59
CA PHE A 94 8.56 -6.63 3.49
C PHE A 94 8.32 -5.23 2.89
N PRO A 95 7.22 -4.54 3.21
CA PRO A 95 6.92 -3.20 2.71
C PRO A 95 8.09 -2.22 2.87
N VAL A 96 8.81 -2.27 3.99
CA VAL A 96 9.97 -1.39 4.23
C VAL A 96 11.13 -1.65 3.27
N LEU A 97 11.40 -2.92 2.95
CA LEU A 97 12.46 -3.31 2.01
C LEU A 97 12.03 -3.03 0.57
N LEU A 98 10.74 -3.21 0.27
CA LEU A 98 10.16 -2.84 -1.02
C LEU A 98 10.29 -1.33 -1.27
N ALA A 99 10.00 -0.49 -0.27
CA ALA A 99 10.19 0.95 -0.34
C ALA A 99 11.67 1.34 -0.58
N ALA A 100 12.60 0.62 0.05
CA ALA A 100 14.04 0.83 -0.11
C ALA A 100 14.58 0.34 -1.46
N SER A 101 13.93 -0.64 -2.09
CA SER A 101 14.38 -1.25 -3.36
C SER A 101 14.25 -0.32 -4.59
N GLY A 102 13.67 0.87 -4.44
CA GLY A 102 13.72 1.94 -5.46
C GLY A 102 13.05 1.58 -6.79
N THR A 103 12.03 0.71 -6.77
CA THR A 103 11.58 0.04 -7.99
C THR A 103 10.90 0.98 -8.99
N GLN A 104 10.30 2.11 -8.59
CA GLN A 104 9.60 3.02 -9.53
C GLN A 104 9.64 4.54 -9.22
N HIS A 105 10.38 5.02 -8.23
CA HIS A 105 10.37 6.46 -7.87
C HIS A 105 11.72 7.16 -8.01
N LYS A 106 11.68 8.35 -8.60
CA LYS A 106 12.78 9.33 -8.49
C LYS A 106 12.97 9.63 -7.01
N SER A 107 14.20 9.61 -6.52
CA SER A 107 14.57 9.86 -5.12
C SER A 107 13.97 11.16 -4.57
N THR A 108 12.77 11.10 -4.00
CA THR A 108 12.01 12.25 -3.48
C THR A 108 11.88 12.11 -1.96
N LYS A 109 11.73 13.22 -1.23
CA LYS A 109 11.69 13.26 0.25
C LYS A 109 10.60 12.34 0.83
N GLU A 110 9.53 12.14 0.09
CA GLU A 110 8.36 11.33 0.45
C GLU A 110 8.72 9.84 0.56
N HIS A 111 9.65 9.34 -0.27
CA HIS A 111 10.14 7.97 -0.19
C HIS A 111 10.92 7.72 1.10
N ILE A 112 11.81 8.65 1.45
CA ILE A 112 12.58 8.59 2.70
C ILE A 112 11.63 8.64 3.90
N ASN A 113 10.64 9.54 3.87
CA ASN A 113 9.63 9.62 4.92
C ASN A 113 8.83 8.32 5.05
N CYS A 114 8.41 7.71 3.94
CA CYS A 114 7.71 6.41 3.96
C CYS A 114 8.54 5.31 4.62
N ILE A 115 9.83 5.20 4.25
CA ILE A 115 10.76 4.23 4.85
C ILE A 115 10.90 4.48 6.36
N LEU A 116 11.11 5.73 6.76
CA LEU A 116 11.26 6.09 8.18
C LEU A 116 10.00 5.77 8.98
N GLU A 117 8.82 6.06 8.44
CA GLU A 117 7.56 5.78 9.12
C GLU A 117 7.24 4.28 9.20
N LEU A 118 7.57 3.49 8.16
CA LEU A 118 7.45 2.03 8.23
C LEU A 118 8.39 1.43 9.27
N LEU A 119 9.62 1.93 9.39
CA LEU A 119 10.56 1.53 10.46
C LEU A 119 10.08 1.90 11.86
N ARG A 120 9.42 3.05 11.99
CA ARG A 120 8.79 3.47 13.25
C ARG A 120 7.60 2.60 13.61
N ALA A 121 6.83 2.17 12.61
CA ALA A 121 5.70 1.28 12.81
C ALA A 121 6.16 -0.10 13.31
N ASP A 122 7.20 -0.67 12.71
CA ASP A 122 7.85 -1.88 13.23
C ASP A 122 9.31 -2.00 12.74
N PRO A 123 10.32 -2.03 13.64
CA PRO A 123 11.73 -2.19 13.27
C PRO A 123 12.16 -3.65 13.12
N SER A 124 11.32 -4.63 13.45
CA SER A 124 11.66 -6.06 13.35
C SER A 124 11.96 -6.59 11.94
N PRO A 125 11.36 -6.10 10.83
CA PRO A 125 11.65 -6.63 9.49
C PRO A 125 13.11 -6.46 9.07
N VAL A 126 13.79 -5.42 9.57
CA VAL A 126 15.22 -5.17 9.29
C VAL A 126 16.13 -6.12 10.07
N LYS A 127 15.69 -6.59 11.23
CA LYS A 127 16.43 -7.54 12.05
C LYS A 127 16.30 -8.98 11.57
N ALA A 128 15.18 -9.30 10.90
CA ALA A 128 14.87 -10.62 10.38
C ALA A 128 15.65 -11.01 9.11
N THR A 129 16.45 -10.10 8.54
CA THR A 129 17.28 -10.34 7.36
C THR A 129 18.76 -10.60 7.68
N GLN A 130 19.11 -10.84 8.95
CA GLN A 130 20.46 -11.26 9.39
C GLN A 130 20.55 -12.77 9.61
#